data_AF-A0A924E7F4-F1
#
_entry.id   AF-A0A924E7F4-F1
#
_cell.length_a   1.000
_cell.length_b   1.000
_cell.length_c   1.000
_cell.angle_alpha   90.00
_cell.angle_beta   90.00
_cell.angle_gamma   90.00
#
_symmetry.space_group_name_H-M   'P 1'
#
loop_
_entity.id
_entity.type
_entity.pdbx_description
1 polymer ?
#
loop_
_entity_poly.entity_id
_entity_poly.type
_entity_poly.pdbx_seq_one_letter_code
_entity_poly.pdbx_strand_id
1 'polypeptide(L)'
;GSTMYCWWLRALGATVGRDVAIGSITLRAADLLVIGDGVSIGNAANLENARVVHGVLHLGPITLEHEACVGSYAVLEGNTRIGAFGHLEGQSALSDGQTLPAYRVWRGSPAQDIGAFDATTQPPRPALSSLRSVVEGAYFVLGALLISSLFFLPVFPSFLLIDWFDTSDKLLEADNPGIPVQLIKYFVLAFPATAVLIVCTALLSAGIRWLVLPRLKPGSWPVHSNLYCAKWLVSQIQESSLAVLHGVYATVYAPLWYRLLGATVGRDAEISSALGLVPDMLTLGDESFIADAVMLGDESIEGGWMTMQPTVISRRSFVGNGAYIPDGTTLPENVLIGVHSSAPANAQMKDGDTWLGSPPIHLPAREETSGFPEHLTYRPSKFRRLARGLIEAFRIVAPHAIVTSVGYTVVLNVIPLAGDGQWGTVILYLTAAGLFYGLGTYVFVAAIKWAVMGRYRKRSVPMWTPFVWLSEGVTNLYEGIAVPNFLRYLRGTPLLPVALNLLGSRIGKGVYLDTTDITEFDCVHIGDYSELNALASPQTHLFEDRVMKVDHVRIGQRVTMGPRSAVLYSAVVADNAQLGALTLVMKGEFIPAASSWKGCPAAPERA
;
A
#
# COMPACT_ATOMS: atom_id res chain seq x y z
N GLY A 1 2.51 -8.05 14.30
CA GLY A 1 2.28 -9.47 14.01
C GLY A 1 1.37 -10.14 15.01
N SER A 2 0.87 -11.34 14.73
CA SER A 2 0.12 -12.16 15.69
C SER A 2 0.55 -13.63 15.65
N THR A 3 0.41 -14.35 16.77
CA THR A 3 0.67 -15.79 16.82
C THR A 3 -0.30 -16.60 15.96
N MET A 4 -1.51 -16.06 15.71
CA MET A 4 -2.50 -16.61 14.78
C MET A 4 -1.94 -16.71 13.36
N TYR A 5 -1.13 -15.75 12.92
CA TYR A 5 -0.58 -15.78 11.57
C TYR A 5 0.40 -16.93 11.36
N CYS A 6 1.17 -17.29 12.39
CA CYS A 6 2.03 -18.47 12.36
C CYS A 6 1.21 -19.77 12.22
N TRP A 7 0.05 -19.87 12.89
CA TRP A 7 -0.84 -21.03 12.73
C TRP A 7 -1.42 -21.12 11.33
N TRP A 8 -1.83 -19.97 10.78
CA TRP A 8 -2.33 -19.88 9.41
C TRP A 8 -1.30 -20.35 8.38
N LEU A 9 -0.05 -19.87 8.48
CA LEU A 9 1.02 -20.29 7.57
C LEU A 9 1.34 -21.79 7.69
N ARG A 10 1.35 -22.36 8.90
CA ARG A 10 1.51 -23.81 9.09
C ARG A 10 0.37 -24.60 8.45
N ALA A 11 -0.87 -24.12 8.57
CA ALA A 11 -2.04 -24.75 7.94
C ALA A 11 -1.96 -24.72 6.40
N LEU A 12 -1.31 -23.69 5.83
CA LEU A 12 -1.03 -23.59 4.40
C LEU A 12 0.20 -24.41 3.94
N GLY A 13 0.91 -25.09 4.85
CA GLY A 13 2.03 -25.97 4.53
C GLY A 13 3.42 -25.44 4.89
N ALA A 14 3.54 -24.20 5.39
CA ALA A 14 4.83 -23.64 5.80
C ALA A 14 5.38 -24.35 7.04
N THR A 15 6.71 -24.47 7.11
CA THR A 15 7.38 -24.89 8.36
C THR A 15 7.72 -23.65 9.16
N VAL A 16 7.05 -23.45 10.30
CA VAL A 16 7.27 -22.27 11.15
C VAL A 16 7.65 -22.70 12.58
N GLY A 17 8.81 -22.26 13.04
CA GLY A 17 9.39 -22.52 14.36
C GLY A 17 8.61 -21.87 15.51
N ARG A 18 9.15 -21.98 16.72
CA ARG A 18 8.57 -21.43 17.95
C ARG A 18 8.92 -19.96 18.09
N ASP A 19 8.03 -19.21 18.73
CA ASP A 19 8.27 -17.81 19.10
C ASP A 19 8.73 -16.90 17.94
N VAL A 20 8.09 -17.10 16.79
CA VAL A 20 8.32 -16.31 15.57
C VAL A 20 7.41 -15.08 15.60
N ALA A 21 7.99 -13.90 15.35
CA ALA A 21 7.26 -12.66 15.19
C ALA A 21 7.19 -12.30 13.70
N ILE A 22 5.99 -12.36 13.10
CA ILE A 22 5.78 -11.99 11.71
C ILE A 22 4.90 -10.73 11.68
N GLY A 23 5.41 -9.63 11.16
CA GLY A 23 4.65 -8.44 10.79
C GLY A 23 3.64 -8.72 9.67
N SER A 24 3.59 -7.84 8.67
CA SER A 24 2.86 -8.10 7.43
C SER A 24 3.81 -8.60 6.34
N ILE A 25 3.41 -9.67 5.65
CA ILE A 25 4.18 -10.23 4.53
C ILE A 25 3.27 -10.45 3.31
N THR A 26 3.90 -10.50 2.14
CA THR A 26 3.32 -11.13 0.95
C THR A 26 4.07 -12.43 0.68
N LEU A 27 3.32 -13.48 0.30
CA LEU A 27 3.83 -14.83 0.10
C LEU A 27 2.93 -15.54 -0.92
N ARG A 28 3.52 -16.37 -1.81
CA ARG A 28 2.78 -17.05 -2.88
C ARG A 28 2.70 -18.57 -2.69
N ALA A 29 3.82 -19.21 -2.38
CA ALA A 29 3.90 -20.66 -2.14
C ALA A 29 4.24 -20.92 -0.66
N ALA A 30 3.24 -21.10 0.20
CA ALA A 30 3.47 -21.23 1.64
C ALA A 30 4.25 -22.50 2.02
N ASP A 31 4.04 -23.59 1.30
CA ASP A 31 4.73 -24.87 1.44
C ASP A 31 6.25 -24.80 1.21
N LEU A 32 6.72 -23.76 0.51
CA LEU A 32 8.13 -23.50 0.24
C LEU A 32 8.77 -22.53 1.25
N LEU A 33 8.08 -22.19 2.33
CA LEU A 33 8.59 -21.30 3.38
C LEU A 33 9.03 -22.10 4.61
N VAL A 34 10.28 -21.92 5.01
CA VAL A 34 10.86 -22.48 6.23
C VAL A 34 11.34 -21.35 7.13
N ILE A 35 10.78 -21.26 8.33
CA ILE A 35 11.13 -20.26 9.35
C ILE A 35 11.56 -21.00 10.62
N GLY A 36 12.77 -20.72 11.10
CA GLY A 36 13.33 -21.25 12.34
C GLY A 36 12.74 -20.62 13.60
N ASP A 37 13.23 -21.06 14.75
CA ASP A 37 12.79 -20.54 16.05
C ASP A 37 13.26 -19.09 16.24
N GLY A 38 12.43 -18.24 16.85
CA GLY A 38 12.80 -16.87 17.22
C GLY A 38 12.88 -15.86 16.07
N VAL A 39 12.62 -16.27 14.82
CA VAL A 39 12.74 -15.37 13.66
C VAL A 39 11.81 -14.15 13.80
N SER A 40 12.34 -12.98 13.42
CA SER A 40 11.60 -11.72 13.40
C SER A 40 11.49 -11.20 11.96
N ILE A 41 10.28 -10.93 11.50
CA ILE A 41 9.99 -10.35 10.18
C ILE A 41 9.21 -9.06 10.39
N GLY A 42 9.71 -7.97 9.83
CA GLY A 42 9.09 -6.65 9.87
C GLY A 42 7.82 -6.54 9.03
N ASN A 43 7.37 -5.31 8.83
CA ASN A 43 6.13 -5.01 8.12
C ASN A 43 6.33 -4.84 6.62
N ALA A 44 5.32 -5.27 5.86
CA ALA A 44 5.26 -5.27 4.40
C ALA A 44 6.52 -5.85 3.73
N ALA A 45 7.06 -6.94 4.28
CA ALA A 45 8.12 -7.71 3.64
C ALA A 45 7.56 -8.57 2.49
N ASN A 46 8.34 -8.72 1.42
CA ASN A 46 7.92 -9.39 0.20
C ASN A 46 8.67 -10.71 0.04
N LEU A 47 8.02 -11.83 0.38
CA LEU A 47 8.55 -13.19 0.19
C LEU A 47 8.08 -13.73 -1.16
N GLU A 48 8.74 -13.28 -2.22
CA GLU A 48 8.35 -13.49 -3.62
C GLU A 48 8.97 -14.78 -4.16
N ASN A 49 8.55 -15.89 -3.54
CA ASN A 49 9.02 -17.24 -3.84
C ASN A 49 8.34 -17.89 -5.05
N ALA A 50 7.43 -17.19 -5.71
CA ALA A 50 6.84 -17.55 -6.98
C ALA A 50 6.87 -16.35 -7.92
N ARG A 51 7.55 -16.49 -9.06
CA ARG A 51 7.72 -15.40 -10.04
C ARG A 51 7.75 -15.93 -11.46
N VAL A 52 7.36 -15.11 -12.44
CA VAL A 52 7.45 -15.46 -13.86
C VAL A 52 8.69 -14.81 -14.46
N VAL A 53 9.53 -15.64 -15.07
CA VAL A 53 10.73 -15.22 -15.78
C VAL A 53 10.85 -16.04 -17.07
N HIS A 54 10.93 -15.36 -18.21
CA HIS A 54 10.99 -15.95 -19.55
C HIS A 54 9.85 -16.94 -19.84
N GLY A 55 8.63 -16.58 -19.45
CA GLY A 55 7.40 -17.37 -19.67
C GLY A 55 7.26 -18.59 -18.77
N VAL A 56 8.16 -18.76 -17.79
CA VAL A 56 8.15 -19.90 -16.86
C VAL A 56 7.87 -19.40 -15.44
N LEU A 57 6.98 -20.10 -14.73
CA LEU A 57 6.78 -19.90 -13.30
C LEU A 57 7.92 -20.57 -12.53
N HIS A 58 8.77 -19.75 -11.90
CA HIS A 58 9.84 -20.19 -11.01
C HIS A 58 9.33 -20.19 -9.57
N LEU A 59 9.40 -21.36 -8.94
CA LEU A 59 9.12 -21.56 -7.53
C LEU A 59 10.43 -21.91 -6.82
N GLY A 60 10.72 -21.28 -5.68
CA GLY A 60 11.95 -21.55 -4.94
C GLY A 60 11.78 -21.39 -3.44
N PRO A 61 12.38 -22.25 -2.59
CA PRO A 61 12.24 -22.17 -1.15
C PRO A 61 12.84 -20.89 -0.57
N ILE A 62 12.24 -20.37 0.51
CA ILE A 62 12.83 -19.31 1.35
C ILE A 62 13.07 -19.91 2.72
N THR A 63 14.33 -19.87 3.18
CA THR A 63 14.72 -20.41 4.49
C THR A 63 15.26 -19.31 5.40
N LEU A 64 14.60 -19.08 6.52
CA LEU A 64 15.05 -18.19 7.59
C LEU A 64 15.48 -19.07 8.78
N GLU A 65 16.76 -19.05 9.13
CA GLU A 65 17.26 -19.83 10.26
C GLU A 65 16.94 -19.19 11.62
N HIS A 66 17.27 -19.89 12.71
CA HIS A 66 16.99 -19.44 14.07
C HIS A 66 17.50 -18.02 14.36
N GLU A 67 16.67 -17.22 15.02
CA GLU A 67 16.96 -15.82 15.38
C GLU A 67 17.35 -14.92 14.19
N ALA A 68 17.04 -15.32 12.94
CA ALA A 68 17.20 -14.45 11.78
C ALA A 68 16.21 -13.27 11.83
N CYS A 69 16.62 -12.14 11.26
CA CYS A 69 15.82 -10.93 11.16
C CYS A 69 15.66 -10.47 9.71
N VAL A 70 14.42 -10.15 9.33
CA VAL A 70 14.06 -9.56 8.04
C VAL A 70 13.38 -8.22 8.31
N GLY A 71 14.03 -7.14 7.89
CA GLY A 71 13.52 -5.79 8.07
C GLY A 71 12.30 -5.48 7.21
N SER A 72 11.59 -4.43 7.58
CA SER A 72 10.39 -3.97 6.88
C SER A 72 10.71 -3.55 5.45
N TYR A 73 9.76 -3.77 4.53
CA TYR A 73 9.96 -3.58 3.08
C TYR A 73 11.09 -4.38 2.43
N ALA A 74 11.74 -5.30 3.13
CA ALA A 74 12.70 -6.19 2.51
C ALA A 74 12.03 -7.11 1.48
N VAL A 75 12.74 -7.42 0.40
CA VAL A 75 12.29 -8.31 -0.68
C VAL A 75 13.20 -9.53 -0.72
N LEU A 76 12.63 -10.72 -0.61
CA LEU A 76 13.33 -11.99 -0.74
C LEU A 76 12.73 -12.74 -1.93
N GLU A 77 13.56 -13.05 -2.90
CA GLU A 77 13.18 -13.96 -3.99
C GLU A 77 13.28 -15.43 -3.53
N GLY A 78 12.84 -16.37 -4.38
CA GLY A 78 13.00 -17.81 -4.15
C GLY A 78 14.47 -18.25 -4.01
N ASN A 79 14.66 -19.48 -3.55
CA ASN A 79 15.97 -20.10 -3.32
C ASN A 79 16.89 -19.30 -2.37
N THR A 80 16.33 -18.39 -1.56
CA THR A 80 17.11 -17.56 -0.64
C THR A 80 17.20 -18.18 0.75
N ARG A 81 18.29 -17.85 1.44
CA ARG A 81 18.56 -18.32 2.80
C ARG A 81 19.14 -17.21 3.67
N ILE A 82 18.57 -17.00 4.84
CA ILE A 82 19.17 -16.15 5.89
C ILE A 82 19.65 -17.05 7.00
N GLY A 83 20.96 -16.99 7.26
CA GLY A 83 21.63 -17.79 8.27
C GLY A 83 21.25 -17.40 9.70
N ALA A 84 21.64 -18.23 10.66
CA ALA A 84 21.38 -18.00 12.08
C ALA A 84 21.84 -16.60 12.53
N PHE A 85 20.99 -15.84 13.22
CA PHE A 85 21.27 -14.45 13.61
C PHE A 85 21.67 -13.53 12.42
N GLY A 86 21.35 -13.91 11.19
CA GLY A 86 21.52 -13.09 10.01
C GLY A 86 20.47 -11.99 9.97
N HIS A 87 20.88 -10.76 9.67
CA HIS A 87 20.02 -9.59 9.65
C HIS A 87 19.98 -8.99 8.25
N LEU A 88 18.82 -9.06 7.61
CA LEU A 88 18.55 -8.31 6.38
C LEU A 88 17.83 -7.02 6.76
N GLU A 89 18.49 -5.88 6.57
CA GLU A 89 17.95 -4.57 6.93
C GLU A 89 16.71 -4.20 6.10
N GLY A 90 15.90 -3.27 6.61
CA GLY A 90 14.70 -2.80 5.90
C GLY A 90 15.05 -2.18 4.54
N GLN A 91 14.09 -2.22 3.61
CA GLN A 91 14.28 -1.74 2.23
C GLN A 91 15.46 -2.40 1.49
N SER A 92 15.77 -3.65 1.82
CA SER A 92 16.86 -4.43 1.18
C SER A 92 16.31 -5.53 0.29
N ALA A 93 17.09 -5.99 -0.70
CA ALA A 93 16.69 -7.05 -1.61
C ALA A 93 17.70 -8.20 -1.65
N LEU A 94 17.22 -9.41 -1.33
CA LEU A 94 17.96 -10.66 -1.44
C LEU A 94 17.48 -11.38 -2.71
N SER A 95 18.34 -11.42 -3.71
CA SER A 95 18.06 -12.00 -5.03
C SER A 95 18.06 -13.52 -5.00
N ASP A 96 17.47 -14.13 -6.02
CA ASP A 96 17.35 -15.58 -6.13
C ASP A 96 18.68 -16.31 -5.92
N GLY A 97 18.65 -17.36 -5.10
CA GLY A 97 19.83 -18.17 -4.78
C GLY A 97 20.82 -17.53 -3.80
N GLN A 98 20.63 -16.27 -3.39
CA GLN A 98 21.53 -15.63 -2.44
C GLN A 98 21.37 -16.18 -1.02
N THR A 99 22.50 -16.33 -0.33
CA THR A 99 22.55 -16.73 1.07
C THR A 99 23.23 -15.64 1.90
N LEU A 100 22.49 -15.11 2.87
CA LEU A 100 23.02 -14.22 3.91
C LEU A 100 23.65 -15.10 5.01
N PRO A 101 24.96 -15.02 5.28
CA PRO A 101 25.62 -15.87 6.26
C PRO A 101 25.18 -15.60 7.71
N ALA A 102 25.39 -16.56 8.60
CA ALA A 102 25.10 -16.39 10.03
C ALA A 102 25.89 -15.22 10.63
N TYR A 103 25.29 -14.51 11.59
CA TYR A 103 25.89 -13.36 12.30
C TYR A 103 26.40 -12.24 11.38
N ARG A 104 25.77 -12.02 10.24
CA ARG A 104 26.07 -10.89 9.34
C ARG A 104 24.85 -9.99 9.19
N VAL A 105 25.11 -8.71 9.00
CA VAL A 105 24.09 -7.73 8.65
C VAL A 105 24.27 -7.36 7.18
N TRP A 106 23.22 -7.52 6.38
CA TRP A 106 23.20 -7.08 4.98
C TRP A 106 22.19 -5.96 4.78
N ARG A 107 22.53 -5.00 3.92
CA ARG A 107 21.68 -3.85 3.59
C ARG A 107 21.74 -3.51 2.12
N GLY A 108 20.64 -2.98 1.58
CA GLY A 108 20.58 -2.38 0.26
C GLY A 108 19.89 -3.23 -0.79
N SER A 109 19.74 -2.67 -1.98
CA SER A 109 19.31 -3.34 -3.19
C SER A 109 20.41 -3.17 -4.23
N PRO A 110 21.12 -4.25 -4.63
CA PRO A 110 21.11 -5.57 -4.00
C PRO A 110 21.68 -5.51 -2.57
N ALA A 111 21.29 -6.47 -1.72
CA ALA A 111 21.77 -6.54 -0.35
C ALA A 111 23.28 -6.84 -0.32
N GLN A 112 24.02 -6.05 0.46
CA GLN A 112 25.47 -6.16 0.64
C GLN A 112 25.82 -6.25 2.11
N ASP A 113 26.89 -6.96 2.42
CA ASP A 113 27.40 -7.13 3.76
C ASP A 113 27.96 -5.83 4.34
N ILE A 114 27.40 -5.37 5.46
CA ILE A 114 27.84 -4.15 6.16
C ILE A 114 28.58 -4.43 7.47
N GLY A 115 28.68 -5.69 7.90
CA GLY A 115 29.39 -6.02 9.12
C GLY A 115 28.89 -7.26 9.86
N ALA A 116 29.57 -7.57 10.96
CA ALA A 116 29.15 -8.64 11.86
C ALA A 116 27.99 -8.18 12.72
N PHE A 117 27.04 -9.07 12.95
CA PHE A 117 25.99 -8.90 13.93
C PHE A 117 26.47 -9.43 15.29
N ASP A 118 26.43 -8.58 16.32
CA ASP A 118 26.79 -8.97 17.67
C ASP A 118 25.53 -9.27 18.50
N ALA A 119 25.19 -10.55 18.57
CA ALA A 119 24.04 -11.04 19.35
C ALA A 119 24.17 -10.76 20.85
N THR A 120 25.36 -10.46 21.37
CA THR A 120 25.56 -10.16 22.80
C THR A 120 25.10 -8.76 23.19
N THR A 121 24.92 -7.86 22.21
CA THR A 121 24.42 -6.51 22.43
C THR A 121 22.91 -6.46 22.67
N GLN A 122 22.19 -7.52 22.29
CA GLN A 122 20.75 -7.58 22.49
C GLN A 122 20.40 -7.99 23.93
N PRO A 123 19.33 -7.40 24.50
CA PRO A 123 18.76 -7.93 25.73
C PRO A 123 18.27 -9.37 25.51
N PRO A 124 18.39 -10.24 26.52
CA PRO A 124 17.96 -11.62 26.39
C PRO A 124 16.46 -11.68 26.06
N ARG A 125 16.09 -12.60 25.17
CA ARG A 125 14.71 -12.85 24.78
C ARG A 125 13.84 -13.12 26.03
N PRO A 126 12.72 -12.41 26.20
CA PRO A 126 11.82 -12.65 27.32
C PRO A 126 11.24 -14.07 27.26
N ALA A 127 11.22 -14.76 28.40
CA ALA A 127 10.66 -16.11 28.46
C ALA A 127 9.14 -16.10 28.20
N LEU A 128 8.69 -16.92 27.25
CA LEU A 128 7.28 -17.13 26.96
C LEU A 128 6.74 -18.34 27.74
N SER A 129 5.79 -18.11 28.64
CA SER A 129 5.08 -19.21 29.30
C SER A 129 4.00 -19.81 28.39
N SER A 130 3.76 -21.11 28.50
CA SER A 130 2.71 -21.79 27.70
C SER A 130 1.33 -21.19 27.95
N LEU A 131 1.03 -20.80 29.20
CA LEU A 131 -0.23 -20.13 29.53
C LEU A 131 -0.35 -18.79 28.80
N ARG A 132 0.73 -17.99 28.78
CA ARG A 132 0.72 -16.70 28.08
C ARG A 132 0.49 -16.88 26.58
N SER A 133 1.16 -17.86 25.96
CA SER A 133 1.00 -18.18 24.54
C SER A 133 -0.45 -18.53 24.17
N VAL A 134 -1.13 -19.34 25.01
CA VAL A 134 -2.54 -19.70 24.79
C VAL A 134 -3.47 -18.50 24.98
N VAL A 135 -3.29 -17.72 26.05
CA VAL A 135 -4.10 -16.53 26.33
C VAL A 135 -3.95 -15.49 25.22
N GLU A 136 -2.72 -15.26 24.76
CA GLU A 136 -2.42 -14.34 23.67
C GLU A 136 -3.01 -14.82 22.34
N GLY A 137 -2.92 -16.13 22.03
CA GLY A 137 -3.57 -16.70 20.86
C GLY A 137 -5.08 -16.51 20.88
N ALA A 138 -5.74 -16.75 22.02
CA ALA A 138 -7.17 -16.47 22.19
C ALA A 138 -7.48 -14.98 22.03
N TYR A 139 -6.64 -14.10 22.59
CA TYR A 139 -6.79 -12.65 22.44
C TYR A 139 -6.74 -12.23 20.97
N PHE A 140 -5.80 -12.74 20.17
CA PHE A 140 -5.72 -12.39 18.75
C PHE A 140 -6.90 -12.91 17.94
N VAL A 141 -7.38 -14.12 18.20
CA VAL A 141 -8.57 -14.66 17.54
C VAL A 141 -9.81 -13.83 17.88
N LEU A 142 -10.04 -13.58 19.16
CA LEU A 142 -11.17 -12.75 19.61
C LEU A 142 -11.06 -11.31 19.11
N GLY A 143 -9.85 -10.75 19.10
CA GLY A 143 -9.56 -9.43 18.55
C GLY A 143 -9.88 -9.35 17.05
N ALA A 144 -9.48 -10.34 16.26
CA ALA A 144 -9.80 -10.40 14.83
C ALA A 144 -11.31 -10.51 14.57
N LEU A 145 -12.02 -11.33 15.36
CA LEU A 145 -13.48 -11.43 15.30
C LEU A 145 -14.17 -10.13 15.72
N LEU A 146 -13.67 -9.48 16.77
CA LEU A 146 -14.14 -8.19 17.24
C LEU A 146 -13.98 -7.14 16.14
N ILE A 147 -12.79 -7.01 15.55
CA ILE A 147 -12.51 -6.06 14.47
C ILE A 147 -13.45 -6.31 13.28
N SER A 148 -13.59 -7.57 12.85
CA SER A 148 -14.48 -7.94 11.74
C SER A 148 -15.93 -7.52 12.01
N SER A 149 -16.39 -7.66 13.25
CA SER A 149 -17.76 -7.28 13.66
C SER A 149 -17.92 -5.77 13.84
N LEU A 150 -16.89 -5.12 14.39
CA LEU A 150 -16.88 -3.71 14.74
C LEU A 150 -16.99 -2.82 13.50
N PHE A 151 -16.26 -3.15 12.42
CA PHE A 151 -16.32 -2.39 11.17
C PHE A 151 -17.63 -2.61 10.39
N PHE A 152 -18.44 -3.58 10.80
CA PHE A 152 -19.81 -3.74 10.30
C PHE A 152 -20.81 -2.81 11.01
N LEU A 153 -20.53 -2.36 12.25
CA LEU A 153 -21.47 -1.53 13.02
C LEU A 153 -21.83 -0.19 12.34
N PRO A 154 -20.88 0.56 11.74
CA PRO A 154 -21.19 1.81 11.04
C PRO A 154 -22.11 1.65 9.82
N VAL A 155 -22.29 0.42 9.32
CA VAL A 155 -23.22 0.12 8.22
C VAL A 155 -24.67 0.35 8.65
N PHE A 156 -25.06 -0.07 9.86
CA PHE A 156 -26.45 0.05 10.34
C PHE A 156 -27.01 1.48 10.32
N PRO A 157 -26.39 2.51 10.96
CA PRO A 157 -26.93 3.86 10.92
C PRO A 157 -27.02 4.42 9.49
N SER A 158 -26.13 3.99 8.61
CA SER A 158 -26.14 4.38 7.19
C SER A 158 -27.36 3.79 6.48
N PHE A 159 -27.64 2.50 6.69
CA PHE A 159 -28.84 1.84 6.14
C PHE A 159 -30.13 2.39 6.74
N LEU A 160 -30.19 2.62 8.06
CA LEU A 160 -31.34 3.24 8.72
C LEU A 160 -31.64 4.63 8.14
N LEU A 161 -30.62 5.40 7.77
CA LEU A 161 -30.80 6.69 7.13
C LEU A 161 -31.38 6.55 5.71
N ILE A 162 -30.93 5.55 4.94
CA ILE A 162 -31.51 5.23 3.63
C ILE A 162 -32.98 4.85 3.78
N ASP A 163 -33.31 3.94 4.71
CA ASP A 163 -34.68 3.49 4.97
C ASP A 163 -35.57 4.65 5.40
N TRP A 164 -35.06 5.54 6.25
CA TRP A 164 -35.77 6.72 6.70
C TRP A 164 -36.05 7.69 5.54
N PHE A 165 -35.08 7.92 4.65
CA PHE A 165 -35.31 8.71 3.45
C PHE A 165 -36.27 8.02 2.49
N ASP A 166 -36.13 6.72 2.26
CA ASP A 166 -36.96 5.95 1.32
C ASP A 166 -38.43 5.93 1.75
N THR A 167 -38.68 5.88 3.06
CA THR A 167 -40.04 5.92 3.64
C THR A 167 -40.62 7.34 3.75
N SER A 168 -39.78 8.35 3.91
CA SER A 168 -40.22 9.76 4.06
C SER A 168 -40.40 10.47 2.72
N ASP A 169 -39.61 10.10 1.72
CA ASP A 169 -39.51 10.81 0.45
C ASP A 169 -40.28 10.04 -0.65
N LYS A 170 -41.44 10.55 -1.03
CA LYS A 170 -42.26 9.98 -2.11
C LYS A 170 -41.68 10.20 -3.51
N LEU A 171 -40.47 10.75 -3.60
CA LEU A 171 -39.85 11.32 -4.80
C LEU A 171 -39.76 10.31 -5.97
N LEU A 172 -39.80 9.02 -5.68
CA LEU A 172 -39.77 7.92 -6.66
C LEU A 172 -40.65 6.73 -6.21
N GLU A 173 -41.86 7.00 -5.68
CA GLU A 173 -42.89 5.96 -5.49
C GLU A 173 -43.41 5.50 -6.87
N ALA A 174 -42.79 4.47 -7.43
CA ALA A 174 -43.30 3.74 -8.57
C ALA A 174 -43.33 2.25 -8.21
N ASP A 175 -44.43 1.56 -8.54
CA ASP A 175 -44.52 0.11 -8.39
C ASP A 175 -43.47 -0.56 -9.29
N ASN A 176 -42.48 -1.19 -8.67
CA ASN A 176 -41.40 -1.94 -9.32
C ASN A 176 -40.68 -1.15 -10.44
N PRO A 177 -39.87 -0.14 -10.11
CA PRO A 177 -39.29 0.79 -11.10
C PRO A 177 -38.18 0.16 -11.98
N GLY A 178 -37.93 -1.14 -11.83
CA GLY A 178 -36.84 -1.86 -12.50
C GLY A 178 -35.47 -1.59 -11.88
N ILE A 179 -34.53 -2.51 -12.13
CA ILE A 179 -33.17 -2.48 -11.56
C ILE A 179 -32.42 -1.16 -11.83
N PRO A 180 -32.42 -0.58 -13.06
CA PRO A 180 -31.66 0.65 -13.31
C PRO A 180 -32.13 1.84 -12.48
N VAL A 181 -33.45 1.99 -12.28
CA VAL A 181 -34.00 3.09 -11.48
C VAL A 181 -33.73 2.86 -10.00
N GLN A 182 -33.81 1.61 -9.53
CA GLN A 182 -33.40 1.25 -8.15
C GLN A 182 -31.94 1.63 -7.89
N LEU A 183 -31.03 1.27 -8.81
CA LEU A 183 -29.61 1.61 -8.68
C LEU A 183 -29.37 3.12 -8.61
N ILE A 184 -30.04 3.92 -9.45
CA ILE A 184 -29.92 5.38 -9.42
C ILE A 184 -30.49 5.95 -8.12
N LYS A 185 -31.68 5.51 -7.72
CA LYS A 185 -32.34 5.93 -6.48
C LYS A 185 -31.45 5.67 -5.27
N TYR A 186 -31.00 4.42 -5.08
CA TYR A 186 -30.18 4.06 -3.94
C TYR A 186 -28.77 4.64 -4.02
N PHE A 187 -28.25 4.97 -5.20
CA PHE A 187 -26.98 5.70 -5.31
C PHE A 187 -27.09 7.13 -4.76
N VAL A 188 -28.18 7.84 -5.09
CA VAL A 188 -28.44 9.20 -4.57
C VAL A 188 -28.67 9.17 -3.06
N LEU A 189 -29.49 8.24 -2.58
CA LEU A 189 -29.78 8.09 -1.14
C LEU A 189 -28.54 7.61 -0.35
N ALA A 190 -27.69 6.78 -0.96
CA ALA A 190 -26.47 6.30 -0.32
C ALA A 190 -25.41 7.39 -0.14
N PHE A 191 -25.52 8.53 -0.83
CA PHE A 191 -24.53 9.61 -0.72
C PHE A 191 -24.44 10.21 0.70
N PRO A 192 -25.53 10.74 1.30
CA PRO A 192 -25.50 11.19 2.69
C PRO A 192 -25.26 10.04 3.68
N ALA A 193 -25.80 8.84 3.42
CA ALA A 193 -25.60 7.67 4.27
C ALA A 193 -24.13 7.24 4.34
N THR A 194 -23.44 7.26 3.21
CA THR A 194 -22.02 6.97 3.14
C THR A 194 -21.19 8.02 3.88
N ALA A 195 -21.56 9.29 3.83
CA ALA A 195 -20.88 10.31 4.62
C ALA A 195 -21.01 10.01 6.13
N VAL A 196 -22.18 9.54 6.59
CA VAL A 196 -22.38 9.05 7.96
C VAL A 196 -21.49 7.83 8.24
N LEU A 197 -21.46 6.84 7.32
CA LEU A 197 -20.59 5.67 7.42
C LEU A 197 -19.13 6.06 7.68
N ILE A 198 -18.60 6.97 6.87
CA ILE A 198 -17.22 7.44 6.93
C ILE A 198 -16.95 8.13 8.27
N VAL A 199 -17.80 9.07 8.68
CA VAL A 199 -17.60 9.82 9.94
C VAL A 199 -17.72 8.89 11.14
N CYS A 200 -18.72 8.01 11.18
CA CYS A 200 -18.88 7.03 12.26
C CYS A 200 -17.68 6.08 12.33
N THR A 201 -17.20 5.59 11.19
CA THR A 201 -16.01 4.71 11.13
C THR A 201 -14.75 5.41 11.63
N ALA A 202 -14.55 6.67 11.22
CA ALA A 202 -13.42 7.48 11.67
C ALA A 202 -13.47 7.75 13.18
N LEU A 203 -14.61 8.19 13.71
CA LEU A 203 -14.79 8.45 15.14
C LEU A 203 -14.67 7.19 15.98
N LEU A 204 -15.22 6.07 15.51
CA LEU A 204 -15.10 4.77 16.18
C LEU A 204 -13.64 4.32 16.26
N SER A 205 -12.93 4.38 15.14
CA SER A 205 -11.51 4.01 15.05
C SER A 205 -10.64 4.89 15.97
N ALA A 206 -10.87 6.21 15.96
CA ALA A 206 -10.18 7.14 16.85
C ALA A 206 -10.51 6.88 18.34
N GLY A 207 -11.79 6.69 18.66
CA GLY A 207 -12.25 6.42 20.01
C GLY A 207 -11.61 5.16 20.60
N ILE A 208 -11.54 4.08 19.81
CA ILE A 208 -10.91 2.84 20.25
C ILE A 208 -9.41 3.00 20.43
N ARG A 209 -8.73 3.68 19.50
CA ARG A 209 -7.31 3.99 19.66
C ARG A 209 -7.04 4.68 21.00
N TRP A 210 -7.84 5.67 21.38
CA TRP A 210 -7.63 6.43 22.62
C TRP A 210 -8.06 5.67 23.88
N LEU A 211 -9.00 4.73 23.75
CA LEU A 211 -9.47 3.89 24.85
C LEU A 211 -8.52 2.71 25.15
N VAL A 212 -8.00 2.07 24.10
CA VAL A 212 -7.22 0.83 24.20
C VAL A 212 -5.72 1.11 24.38
N LEU A 213 -5.19 2.10 23.66
CA LEU A 213 -3.76 2.36 23.63
C LEU A 213 -3.44 3.67 24.36
N PRO A 214 -2.73 3.61 25.50
CA PRO A 214 -2.24 4.82 26.15
C PRO A 214 -1.23 5.53 25.25
N ARG A 215 -0.97 6.82 25.54
CA ARG A 215 0.10 7.54 24.86
C ARG A 215 1.42 6.81 25.02
N LEU A 216 1.97 6.37 23.88
CA LEU A 216 3.22 5.63 23.84
C LEU A 216 4.39 6.57 24.15
N LYS A 217 5.39 6.06 24.86
CA LYS A 217 6.67 6.72 25.11
C LYS A 217 7.78 5.96 24.39
N PRO A 218 8.93 6.57 24.08
CA PRO A 218 10.06 5.85 23.47
C PRO A 218 10.55 4.73 24.40
N GLY A 219 10.92 3.58 23.83
CA GLY A 219 11.44 2.46 24.62
C GLY A 219 11.31 1.10 23.93
N SER A 220 11.53 0.04 24.71
CA SER A 220 11.47 -1.35 24.27
C SER A 220 10.57 -2.17 25.18
N TRP A 221 9.72 -3.01 24.59
CA TRP A 221 8.80 -3.89 25.30
C TRP A 221 8.85 -5.31 24.75
N PRO A 222 8.65 -6.35 25.57
CA PRO A 222 8.49 -7.71 25.08
C PRO A 222 7.36 -7.83 24.05
N VAL A 223 7.57 -8.61 22.98
CA VAL A 223 6.55 -8.86 21.94
C VAL A 223 5.32 -9.58 22.49
N HIS A 224 5.44 -10.29 23.62
CA HIS A 224 4.31 -10.93 24.30
C HIS A 224 3.69 -10.09 25.41
N SER A 225 4.02 -8.80 25.50
CA SER A 225 3.48 -7.91 26.53
C SER A 225 2.03 -7.48 26.25
N ASN A 226 1.31 -7.04 27.29
CA ASN A 226 -0.03 -6.47 27.10
C ASN A 226 -0.01 -5.21 26.23
N LEU A 227 1.09 -4.45 26.27
CA LEU A 227 1.26 -3.29 25.40
C LEU A 227 1.34 -3.70 23.93
N TYR A 228 2.08 -4.77 23.62
CA TYR A 228 2.13 -5.31 22.26
C TYR A 228 0.74 -5.74 21.78
N CYS A 229 -0.02 -6.48 22.60
CA CYS A 229 -1.40 -6.87 22.28
C CYS A 229 -2.32 -5.66 22.02
N ALA A 230 -2.26 -4.64 22.88
CA ALA A 230 -3.05 -3.41 22.72
C ALA A 230 -2.66 -2.66 21.45
N LYS A 231 -1.35 -2.54 21.16
CA LYS A 231 -0.84 -1.92 19.94
C LYS A 231 -1.30 -2.70 18.72
N TRP A 232 -1.15 -4.03 18.70
CA TRP A 232 -1.60 -4.88 17.61
C TRP A 232 -3.08 -4.65 17.31
N LEU A 233 -3.95 -4.61 18.33
CA LEU A 233 -5.37 -4.37 18.14
C LEU A 233 -5.63 -3.00 17.49
N VAL A 234 -4.95 -1.95 17.96
CA VAL A 234 -5.06 -0.61 17.36
C VAL A 234 -4.52 -0.57 15.94
N SER A 235 -3.38 -1.20 15.65
CA SER A 235 -2.82 -1.28 14.30
C SER A 235 -3.76 -2.01 13.35
N GLN A 236 -4.39 -3.12 13.77
CA GLN A 236 -5.36 -3.84 12.94
C GLN A 236 -6.65 -3.04 12.70
N ILE A 237 -7.10 -2.26 13.69
CA ILE A 237 -8.20 -1.31 13.51
C ILE A 237 -7.80 -0.23 12.52
N GLN A 238 -6.59 0.32 12.62
CA GLN A 238 -6.10 1.32 11.68
C GLN A 238 -5.99 0.76 10.26
N GLU A 239 -5.44 -0.45 10.07
CA GLU A 239 -5.36 -1.14 8.78
C GLU A 239 -6.76 -1.46 8.20
N SER A 240 -7.70 -1.91 9.03
CA SER A 240 -9.09 -2.15 8.60
C SER A 240 -9.79 -0.84 8.26
N SER A 241 -9.54 0.21 9.03
CA SER A 241 -10.06 1.55 8.75
C SER A 241 -9.47 2.10 7.46
N LEU A 242 -8.20 1.83 7.14
CA LEU A 242 -7.55 2.17 5.88
C LEU A 242 -8.28 1.55 4.69
N ALA A 243 -8.75 0.30 4.80
CA ALA A 243 -9.50 -0.35 3.72
C ALA A 243 -10.83 0.35 3.42
N VAL A 244 -11.54 0.85 4.43
CA VAL A 244 -12.82 1.57 4.28
C VAL A 244 -12.60 3.06 3.98
N LEU A 245 -11.63 3.68 4.64
CA LEU A 245 -11.31 5.10 4.55
C LEU A 245 -10.21 5.37 3.52
N HIS A 246 -9.90 4.42 2.63
CA HIS A 246 -8.83 4.55 1.64
C HIS A 246 -8.92 5.87 0.86
N GLY A 247 -10.14 6.27 0.47
CA GLY A 247 -10.39 7.54 -0.22
C GLY A 247 -10.03 8.81 0.55
N VAL A 248 -9.96 8.74 1.89
CA VAL A 248 -9.60 9.86 2.78
C VAL A 248 -8.10 10.15 2.70
N TYR A 249 -7.28 9.17 2.38
CA TYR A 249 -5.85 9.37 2.15
C TYR A 249 -5.61 10.18 0.87
N ALA A 250 -4.46 10.86 0.80
CA ALA A 250 -4.13 11.78 -0.28
C ALA A 250 -5.09 12.99 -0.43
N THR A 251 -5.88 13.32 0.59
CA THR A 251 -6.85 14.45 0.57
C THR A 251 -6.44 15.58 1.50
N VAL A 252 -7.09 16.73 1.37
CA VAL A 252 -7.04 17.82 2.34
C VAL A 252 -7.59 17.42 3.73
N TYR A 253 -8.29 16.29 3.84
CA TYR A 253 -8.82 15.76 5.10
C TYR A 253 -7.82 14.85 5.84
N ALA A 254 -6.83 14.29 5.14
CA ALA A 254 -5.85 13.37 5.73
C ALA A 254 -5.13 13.98 6.96
N PRO A 255 -4.64 15.24 6.94
CA PRO A 255 -4.00 15.84 8.12
C PRO A 255 -4.90 15.88 9.36
N LEU A 256 -6.21 16.13 9.20
CA LEU A 256 -7.16 16.11 10.31
C LEU A 256 -7.32 14.69 10.86
N TRP A 257 -7.43 13.71 9.97
CA TRP A 257 -7.52 12.30 10.33
C TRP A 257 -6.30 11.84 11.15
N TYR A 258 -5.09 12.15 10.69
CA TYR A 258 -3.86 11.81 11.42
C TYR A 258 -3.73 12.51 12.78
N ARG A 259 -4.18 13.77 12.90
CA ARG A 259 -4.26 14.47 14.20
C ARG A 259 -5.26 13.83 15.15
N LEU A 260 -6.41 13.38 14.64
CA LEU A 260 -7.40 12.66 15.43
C LEU A 260 -6.83 11.33 15.97
N LEU A 261 -5.99 10.67 15.18
CA LEU A 261 -5.19 9.51 15.61
C LEU A 261 -4.02 9.88 16.52
N GLY A 262 -3.74 11.16 16.78
CA GLY A 262 -2.73 11.64 17.74
C GLY A 262 -1.36 12.00 17.16
N ALA A 263 -1.19 11.97 15.84
CA ALA A 263 0.02 12.51 15.22
C ALA A 263 0.06 14.04 15.28
N THR A 264 1.26 14.60 15.40
CA THR A 264 1.47 16.05 15.31
C THR A 264 1.69 16.42 13.85
N VAL A 265 0.66 16.97 13.21
CA VAL A 265 0.73 17.33 11.78
C VAL A 265 0.69 18.85 11.60
N GLY A 266 1.68 19.41 10.94
CA GLY A 266 1.84 20.83 10.62
C GLY A 266 0.81 21.35 9.63
N ARG A 267 0.82 22.66 9.40
CA ARG A 267 -0.06 23.34 8.43
C ARG A 267 0.37 23.00 7.02
N ASP A 268 -0.61 22.77 6.15
CA ASP A 268 -0.41 22.47 4.73
C ASP A 268 0.52 21.27 4.45
N ALA A 269 0.72 20.40 5.44
CA ALA A 269 1.32 19.08 5.24
C ALA A 269 0.40 18.23 4.35
N GLU A 270 0.97 17.56 3.36
CA GLU A 270 0.24 16.65 2.48
C GLU A 270 0.67 15.22 2.80
N ILE A 271 -0.31 14.33 2.95
CA ILE A 271 -0.09 12.94 3.32
C ILE A 271 -0.90 12.10 2.35
N SER A 272 -0.21 11.32 1.53
CA SER A 272 -0.81 10.33 0.66
C SER A 272 -1.09 9.06 1.48
N SER A 273 -0.43 7.94 1.18
CA SER A 273 -0.55 6.70 1.95
C SER A 273 0.72 6.41 2.76
N ALA A 274 0.64 6.60 4.08
CA ALA A 274 1.71 6.20 5.02
C ALA A 274 1.35 4.88 5.72
N LEU A 275 2.34 4.00 5.86
CA LEU A 275 2.29 2.70 6.53
C LEU A 275 3.25 2.68 7.74
N GLY A 276 3.08 1.71 8.65
CA GLY A 276 3.97 1.52 9.82
C GLY A 276 3.89 2.62 10.88
N LEU A 277 2.88 3.48 10.81
CA LEU A 277 2.78 4.64 11.70
C LEU A 277 2.44 4.27 13.13
N VAL A 278 3.20 4.87 14.06
CA VAL A 278 2.86 5.00 15.48
C VAL A 278 2.42 6.44 15.73
N PRO A 279 1.12 6.78 15.65
CA PRO A 279 0.67 8.17 15.56
C PRO A 279 1.20 9.09 16.67
N ASP A 280 1.16 8.66 17.94
CA ASP A 280 1.63 9.47 19.08
C ASP A 280 3.13 9.83 19.04
N MET A 281 3.89 9.15 18.18
CA MET A 281 5.33 9.32 18.01
C MET A 281 5.71 9.98 16.68
N LEU A 282 4.72 10.34 15.86
CA LEU A 282 4.92 10.92 14.55
C LEU A 282 4.72 12.44 14.58
N THR A 283 5.74 13.17 14.15
CA THR A 283 5.68 14.61 13.92
C THR A 283 5.95 14.91 12.45
N LEU A 284 5.00 15.58 11.80
CA LEU A 284 5.10 16.10 10.44
C LEU A 284 5.09 17.62 10.49
N GLY A 285 6.13 18.26 10.01
CA GLY A 285 6.29 19.71 10.01
C GLY A 285 5.39 20.42 8.99
N ASP A 286 5.33 21.75 9.09
CA ASP A 286 4.59 22.60 8.15
C ASP A 286 5.06 22.33 6.70
N GLU A 287 4.12 22.27 5.76
CA GLU A 287 4.38 22.11 4.32
C GLU A 287 5.16 20.83 3.93
N SER A 288 5.33 19.87 4.84
CA SER A 288 5.91 18.55 4.53
C SER A 288 5.04 17.76 3.53
N PHE A 289 5.65 16.80 2.83
CA PHE A 289 4.97 15.98 1.85
C PHE A 289 5.37 14.51 2.01
N ILE A 290 4.39 13.67 2.31
CA ILE A 290 4.54 12.21 2.41
C ILE A 290 3.81 11.60 1.23
N ALA A 291 4.55 10.96 0.33
CA ALA A 291 4.01 10.37 -0.89
C ALA A 291 3.43 8.95 -0.64
N ASP A 292 3.17 8.19 -1.69
CA ASP A 292 2.46 6.91 -1.60
C ASP A 292 3.31 5.76 -1.08
N ALA A 293 2.68 4.85 -0.34
CA ALA A 293 3.28 3.67 0.24
C ALA A 293 4.58 3.97 1.01
N VAL A 294 4.65 5.09 1.71
CA VAL A 294 5.81 5.41 2.57
C VAL A 294 5.70 4.62 3.86
N MET A 295 6.73 3.84 4.19
CA MET A 295 6.85 3.24 5.52
C MET A 295 7.48 4.26 6.46
N LEU A 296 6.72 4.72 7.45
CA LEU A 296 7.03 5.92 8.21
C LEU A 296 7.04 5.66 9.73
N GLY A 297 8.24 5.46 10.26
CA GLY A 297 8.44 5.26 11.70
C GLY A 297 7.99 3.89 12.20
N ASP A 298 8.18 2.87 11.36
CA ASP A 298 7.84 1.48 11.67
C ASP A 298 8.65 0.96 12.85
N GLU A 299 8.01 0.22 13.75
CA GLU A 299 8.70 -0.38 14.89
C GLU A 299 9.79 -1.37 14.48
N SER A 300 10.85 -1.44 15.27
CA SER A 300 11.79 -2.56 15.18
C SER A 300 11.30 -3.72 16.04
N ILE A 301 11.23 -4.92 15.45
CA ILE A 301 10.97 -6.17 16.17
C ILE A 301 12.19 -7.07 15.98
N GLU A 302 12.88 -7.36 17.08
CA GLU A 302 14.15 -8.08 17.06
C GLU A 302 14.36 -8.80 18.41
N GLY A 303 14.79 -10.06 18.40
CA GLY A 303 15.13 -10.80 19.62
C GLY A 303 13.99 -10.95 20.64
N GLY A 304 12.73 -10.89 20.21
CA GLY A 304 11.55 -10.91 21.10
C GLY A 304 11.22 -9.57 21.76
N TRP A 305 11.84 -8.47 21.29
CA TRP A 305 11.59 -7.12 21.73
C TRP A 305 10.99 -6.27 20.60
N MET A 306 10.00 -5.46 20.94
CA MET A 306 9.47 -4.39 20.10
C MET A 306 10.05 -3.07 20.61
N THR A 307 10.82 -2.38 19.78
CA THR A 307 11.39 -1.06 20.06
C THR A 307 10.70 -0.01 19.20
N MET A 308 10.39 1.14 19.82
CA MET A 308 9.74 2.26 19.15
C MET A 308 10.40 3.58 19.55
N GLN A 309 10.73 4.39 18.55
CA GLN A 309 11.33 5.71 18.69
C GLN A 309 10.54 6.79 17.93
N PRO A 310 10.53 8.06 18.43
CA PRO A 310 9.85 9.16 17.74
C PRO A 310 10.42 9.42 16.36
N THR A 311 9.55 9.65 15.38
CA THR A 311 9.93 9.99 14.01
C THR A 311 9.49 11.41 13.70
N VAL A 312 10.42 12.23 13.22
CA VAL A 312 10.19 13.65 12.94
C VAL A 312 10.53 13.95 11.49
N ILE A 313 9.54 14.43 10.73
CA ILE A 313 9.72 14.96 9.38
C ILE A 313 9.61 16.46 9.47
N SER A 314 10.71 17.19 9.30
CA SER A 314 10.72 18.64 9.48
C SER A 314 10.00 19.39 8.34
N ARG A 315 9.93 20.71 8.49
CA ARG A 315 9.23 21.60 7.57
C ARG A 315 9.77 21.46 6.14
N ARG A 316 8.86 21.43 5.16
CA ARG A 316 9.16 21.31 3.72
C ARG A 316 9.96 20.09 3.30
N SER A 317 10.12 19.09 4.15
CA SER A 317 10.78 17.84 3.78
C SER A 317 9.82 16.94 3.02
N PHE A 318 10.37 16.18 2.08
CA PHE A 318 9.64 15.37 1.11
C PHE A 318 10.09 13.91 1.22
N VAL A 319 9.14 12.99 1.34
CA VAL A 319 9.40 11.55 1.37
C VAL A 319 8.67 10.90 0.19
N GLY A 320 9.44 10.39 -0.76
CA GLY A 320 8.95 9.85 -2.04
C GLY A 320 8.32 8.47 -1.97
N ASN A 321 7.69 8.07 -3.08
CA ASN A 321 6.87 6.86 -3.15
C ASN A 321 7.66 5.61 -2.72
N GLY A 322 7.07 4.78 -1.86
CA GLY A 322 7.69 3.52 -1.45
C GLY A 322 8.96 3.66 -0.60
N ALA A 323 9.28 4.86 -0.10
CA ALA A 323 10.45 5.09 0.74
C ALA A 323 10.30 4.48 2.14
N TYR A 324 11.43 4.18 2.76
CA TYR A 324 11.53 3.60 4.10
C TYR A 324 12.21 4.58 5.06
N ILE A 325 11.44 5.06 6.04
CA ILE A 325 11.91 5.92 7.13
C ILE A 325 11.84 5.10 8.42
N PRO A 326 12.98 4.60 8.94
CA PRO A 326 13.04 3.89 10.22
C PRO A 326 12.51 4.75 11.37
N ASP A 327 12.08 4.11 12.46
CA ASP A 327 11.78 4.83 13.69
C ASP A 327 13.03 5.56 14.24
N GLY A 328 12.81 6.63 15.00
CA GLY A 328 13.91 7.45 15.53
C GLY A 328 14.55 8.39 14.50
N THR A 329 14.13 8.32 13.23
CA THR A 329 14.64 9.22 12.19
C THR A 329 14.11 10.64 12.41
N THR A 330 15.02 11.61 12.37
CA THR A 330 14.70 13.03 12.35
C THR A 330 15.18 13.60 11.03
N LEU A 331 14.27 13.75 10.06
CA LEU A 331 14.56 14.37 8.77
C LEU A 331 14.67 15.89 8.97
N PRO A 332 15.82 16.51 8.66
CA PRO A 332 16.00 17.97 8.73
C PRO A 332 15.11 18.72 7.74
N GLU A 333 15.10 20.06 7.77
CA GLU A 333 14.21 20.87 6.92
C GLU A 333 14.61 20.80 5.44
N ASN A 334 13.63 20.85 4.55
CA ASN A 334 13.82 20.85 3.08
C ASN A 334 14.56 19.61 2.54
N VAL A 335 14.64 18.52 3.31
CA VAL A 335 15.27 17.27 2.87
C VAL A 335 14.34 16.48 1.98
N LEU A 336 14.88 15.88 0.92
CA LEU A 336 14.15 14.96 0.03
C LEU A 336 14.70 13.55 0.17
N ILE A 337 13.83 12.58 0.46
CA ILE A 337 14.11 11.14 0.32
C ILE A 337 13.39 10.65 -0.93
N GLY A 338 14.12 10.08 -1.88
CA GLY A 338 13.61 9.66 -3.17
C GLY A 338 12.73 8.40 -3.12
N VAL A 339 12.20 8.03 -4.29
CA VAL A 339 11.39 6.82 -4.49
C VAL A 339 12.18 5.58 -4.05
N HIS A 340 11.53 4.63 -3.37
CA HIS A 340 12.12 3.38 -2.88
C HIS A 340 13.43 3.53 -2.09
N SER A 341 13.68 4.72 -1.55
CA SER A 341 14.92 5.04 -0.87
C SER A 341 14.80 4.81 0.63
N SER A 342 15.88 4.41 1.27
CA SER A 342 15.97 4.37 2.73
C SER A 342 16.48 5.70 3.26
N ALA A 343 16.00 6.19 4.41
CA ALA A 343 16.64 7.32 5.07
C ALA A 343 18.07 6.97 5.53
N PRO A 344 19.06 7.86 5.34
CA PRO A 344 20.38 7.71 5.95
C PRO A 344 20.33 7.94 7.46
N ALA A 345 21.43 7.67 8.16
CA ALA A 345 21.51 7.93 9.60
C ALA A 345 21.38 9.44 9.90
N ASN A 346 20.75 9.80 11.02
CA ASN A 346 20.52 11.20 11.41
C ASN A 346 21.78 12.08 11.33
N ALA A 347 22.95 11.56 11.72
CA ALA A 347 24.21 12.30 11.70
C ALA A 347 24.74 12.65 10.29
N GLN A 348 24.23 12.00 9.25
CA GLN A 348 24.63 12.23 7.86
C GLN A 348 23.78 13.29 7.15
N MET A 349 22.58 13.58 7.66
CA MET A 349 21.63 14.48 7.02
C MET A 349 21.83 15.93 7.44
N LYS A 350 21.71 16.84 6.48
CA LYS A 350 21.67 18.28 6.65
C LYS A 350 20.45 18.87 5.97
N ASP A 351 20.08 20.09 6.36
CA ASP A 351 18.98 20.83 5.72
C ASP A 351 19.21 20.98 4.22
N GLY A 352 18.16 20.74 3.44
CA GLY A 352 18.19 20.84 1.97
C GLY A 352 18.81 19.65 1.23
N ASP A 353 19.31 18.64 1.94
CA ASP A 353 19.90 17.46 1.30
C ASP A 353 18.87 16.67 0.48
N THR A 354 19.35 16.04 -0.58
CA THR A 354 18.56 15.09 -1.37
C THR A 354 19.23 13.73 -1.33
N TRP A 355 18.47 12.70 -0.99
CA TRP A 355 18.93 11.33 -0.86
C TRP A 355 18.11 10.40 -1.74
N LEU A 356 18.78 9.42 -2.35
CA LEU A 356 18.17 8.43 -3.21
C LEU A 356 18.84 7.08 -3.03
N GLY A 357 18.07 6.01 -3.12
CA GLY A 357 18.57 4.65 -3.20
C GLY A 357 18.48 3.87 -1.89
N SER A 358 18.81 2.60 -2.02
CA SER A 358 19.04 1.67 -0.93
C SER A 358 20.30 0.87 -1.28
N PRO A 359 21.47 1.14 -0.66
CA PRO A 359 21.71 2.11 0.40
C PRO A 359 21.55 3.57 -0.06
N PRO A 360 21.35 4.53 0.86
CA PRO A 360 21.12 5.92 0.50
C PRO A 360 22.38 6.59 -0.05
N ILE A 361 22.21 7.29 -1.17
CA ILE A 361 23.22 8.06 -1.89
C ILE A 361 22.82 9.53 -1.86
N HIS A 362 23.75 10.41 -1.49
CA HIS A 362 23.54 11.86 -1.53
C HIS A 362 23.59 12.36 -2.97
N LEU A 363 22.55 13.08 -3.39
CA LEU A 363 22.49 13.73 -4.70
C LEU A 363 22.88 15.21 -4.53
N PRO A 364 23.98 15.66 -5.17
CA PRO A 364 24.51 17.01 -4.96
C PRO A 364 23.66 18.12 -5.56
N ALA A 365 22.75 17.78 -6.48
CA ALA A 365 21.86 18.73 -7.12
C ALA A 365 20.46 18.16 -7.23
N ARG A 366 19.48 18.98 -6.85
CA ARG A 366 18.06 18.72 -7.04
C ARG A 366 17.56 19.45 -8.28
N GLU A 367 16.72 18.80 -9.07
CA GLU A 367 15.97 19.49 -10.10
C GLU A 367 14.86 20.32 -9.42
N GLU A 368 15.06 21.62 -9.30
CA GLU A 368 14.04 22.53 -8.80
C GLU A 368 13.01 22.84 -9.89
N THR A 369 11.74 22.63 -9.58
CA THR A 369 10.67 22.96 -10.53
C THR A 369 10.33 24.45 -10.41
N SER A 370 10.90 25.27 -11.28
CA SER A 370 10.66 26.73 -11.31
C SER A 370 9.56 27.13 -12.31
N GLY A 371 9.01 28.34 -12.14
CA GLY A 371 8.07 28.94 -13.10
C GLY A 371 6.57 28.81 -12.77
N PHE A 372 6.20 28.10 -11.70
CA PHE A 372 4.81 28.05 -11.22
C PHE A 372 4.57 29.06 -10.08
N PRO A 373 3.48 29.85 -10.14
CA PRO A 373 3.11 30.73 -9.03
C PRO A 373 2.91 29.98 -7.70
N GLU A 374 3.38 30.55 -6.58
CA GLU A 374 3.23 29.95 -5.23
C GLU A 374 1.78 29.59 -4.90
N HIS A 375 0.81 30.35 -5.42
CA HIS A 375 -0.61 30.10 -5.16
C HIS A 375 -1.17 28.84 -5.83
N LEU A 376 -0.40 28.18 -6.69
CA LEU A 376 -0.74 26.89 -7.30
C LEU A 376 0.01 25.71 -6.65
N THR A 377 1.02 25.98 -5.82
CA THR A 377 1.87 24.96 -5.18
C THR A 377 1.71 24.96 -3.66
N TYR A 378 2.17 26.00 -2.97
CA TYR A 378 2.22 26.06 -1.51
C TYR A 378 1.08 26.87 -0.89
N ARG A 379 0.58 27.92 -1.57
CA ARG A 379 -0.34 28.91 -0.98
C ARG A 379 -1.66 29.06 -1.75
N PRO A 380 -2.47 28.00 -1.87
CA PRO A 380 -3.72 28.05 -2.62
C PRO A 380 -4.71 29.06 -2.06
N SER A 381 -5.51 29.64 -2.95
CA SER A 381 -6.64 30.47 -2.56
C SER A 381 -7.71 29.65 -1.84
N LYS A 382 -8.52 30.32 -1.01
CA LYS A 382 -9.64 29.68 -0.30
C LYS A 382 -10.61 28.96 -1.24
N PHE A 383 -10.85 29.54 -2.42
CA PHE A 383 -11.71 28.93 -3.44
C PHE A 383 -11.11 27.63 -4.00
N ARG A 384 -9.80 27.58 -4.27
CA ARG A 384 -9.13 26.35 -4.72
C ARG A 384 -9.16 25.27 -3.63
N ARG A 385 -8.99 25.66 -2.36
CA ARG A 385 -9.13 24.74 -1.21
C ARG A 385 -10.53 24.14 -1.15
N LEU A 386 -11.56 24.96 -1.30
CA LEU A 386 -12.95 24.50 -1.32
C LEU A 386 -13.21 23.58 -2.53
N ALA A 387 -12.79 23.97 -3.74
CA ALA A 387 -12.99 23.19 -4.95
C ALA A 387 -12.32 21.81 -4.87
N ARG A 388 -11.04 21.77 -4.44
CA ARG A 388 -10.32 20.51 -4.18
C ARG A 388 -11.06 19.67 -3.13
N GLY A 389 -11.42 20.28 -2.00
CA GLY A 389 -12.13 19.60 -0.92
C GLY A 389 -13.46 18.99 -1.38
N LEU A 390 -14.22 19.66 -2.25
CA LEU A 390 -15.47 19.11 -2.80
C LEU A 390 -15.25 17.93 -3.75
N ILE A 391 -14.24 18.00 -4.63
CA ILE A 391 -13.87 16.89 -5.51
C ILE A 391 -13.39 15.69 -4.69
N GLU A 392 -12.59 15.95 -3.66
CA GLU A 392 -12.11 14.92 -2.74
C GLU A 392 -13.23 14.35 -1.88
N ALA A 393 -14.18 15.15 -1.40
CA ALA A 393 -15.36 14.65 -0.71
C ALA A 393 -16.17 13.69 -1.61
N PHE A 394 -16.38 14.08 -2.87
CA PHE A 394 -17.03 13.21 -3.84
C PHE A 394 -16.27 11.90 -4.05
N ARG A 395 -14.94 11.96 -4.23
CA ARG A 395 -14.12 10.76 -4.47
C ARG A 395 -14.13 9.78 -3.28
N ILE A 396 -14.22 10.27 -2.04
CA ILE A 396 -14.34 9.41 -0.84
C ILE A 396 -15.71 8.71 -0.81
N VAL A 397 -16.78 9.44 -1.11
CA VAL A 397 -18.16 8.98 -0.94
C VAL A 397 -18.62 8.09 -2.10
N ALA A 398 -18.27 8.43 -3.34
CA ALA A 398 -18.81 7.75 -4.52
C ALA A 398 -18.56 6.23 -4.55
N PRO A 399 -17.37 5.69 -4.24
CA PRO A 399 -17.11 4.26 -4.13
C PRO A 399 -18.13 3.50 -3.28
N HIS A 400 -18.35 3.97 -2.06
CA HIS A 400 -19.21 3.33 -1.07
C HIS A 400 -20.68 3.52 -1.41
N ALA A 401 -21.06 4.65 -2.02
CA ALA A 401 -22.40 4.86 -2.52
C ALA A 401 -22.77 3.85 -3.62
N ILE A 402 -21.82 3.49 -4.50
CA ILE A 402 -22.02 2.44 -5.53
C ILE A 402 -22.19 1.08 -4.87
N VAL A 403 -21.30 0.70 -3.94
CA VAL A 403 -21.37 -0.58 -3.20
C VAL A 403 -22.73 -0.70 -2.51
N THR A 404 -23.13 0.37 -1.81
CA THR A 404 -24.38 0.40 -1.04
C THR A 404 -25.58 0.32 -1.97
N SER A 405 -25.60 1.08 -3.07
CA SER A 405 -26.68 1.05 -4.06
C SER A 405 -26.90 -0.35 -4.64
N VAL A 406 -25.82 -1.02 -5.05
CA VAL A 406 -25.88 -2.37 -5.60
C VAL A 406 -26.29 -3.36 -4.52
N GLY A 407 -25.70 -3.29 -3.33
CA GLY A 407 -26.04 -4.16 -2.21
C GLY A 407 -27.52 -4.06 -1.84
N TYR A 408 -28.05 -2.85 -1.70
CA TYR A 408 -29.45 -2.60 -1.36
C TYR A 408 -30.39 -3.15 -2.44
N THR A 409 -30.07 -2.89 -3.71
CA THR A 409 -30.81 -3.41 -4.86
C THR A 409 -30.81 -4.95 -4.87
N VAL A 410 -29.66 -5.59 -4.64
CA VAL A 410 -29.57 -7.06 -4.58
C VAL A 410 -30.41 -7.61 -3.44
N VAL A 411 -30.30 -7.05 -2.24
CA VAL A 411 -31.04 -7.50 -1.05
C VAL A 411 -32.55 -7.44 -1.28
N LEU A 412 -33.08 -6.34 -1.80
CA LEU A 412 -34.51 -6.18 -2.06
C LEU A 412 -35.08 -7.18 -3.06
N ASN A 413 -34.29 -7.56 -4.06
CA ASN A 413 -34.73 -8.50 -5.10
C ASN A 413 -34.51 -9.98 -4.69
N VAL A 414 -33.54 -10.26 -3.81
CA VAL A 414 -33.18 -11.64 -3.42
C VAL A 414 -33.92 -12.11 -2.16
N ILE A 415 -34.17 -11.25 -1.17
CA ILE A 415 -34.85 -11.65 0.08
C ILE A 415 -36.21 -12.30 -0.17
N PRO A 416 -37.09 -11.79 -1.06
CA PRO A 416 -38.38 -12.43 -1.32
C PRO A 416 -38.23 -13.86 -1.85
N LEU A 417 -37.28 -14.08 -2.76
CA LEU A 417 -36.99 -15.40 -3.33
C LEU A 417 -36.49 -16.39 -2.26
N ALA A 418 -35.68 -15.92 -1.32
CA ALA A 418 -35.24 -16.71 -0.19
C ALA A 418 -36.40 -17.04 0.77
N GLY A 419 -37.29 -16.08 1.01
CA GLY A 419 -38.52 -16.28 1.78
C GLY A 419 -39.43 -17.35 1.17
N ASP A 420 -39.47 -17.43 -0.16
CA ASP A 420 -40.21 -18.46 -0.92
C ASP A 420 -39.46 -19.80 -1.02
N GLY A 421 -38.29 -19.93 -0.38
CA GLY A 421 -37.47 -21.15 -0.40
C GLY A 421 -36.76 -21.43 -1.73
N GLN A 422 -36.71 -20.47 -2.66
CA GLN A 422 -36.09 -20.61 -3.98
C GLN A 422 -34.57 -20.45 -3.95
N TRP A 423 -33.87 -21.23 -3.11
CA TRP A 423 -32.44 -21.07 -2.87
C TRP A 423 -31.56 -21.26 -4.11
N GLY A 424 -31.97 -22.10 -5.07
CA GLY A 424 -31.25 -22.25 -6.34
C GLY A 424 -31.25 -20.96 -7.17
N THR A 425 -32.41 -20.29 -7.24
CA THR A 425 -32.57 -18.99 -7.90
C THR A 425 -31.78 -17.91 -7.16
N VAL A 426 -31.83 -17.89 -5.83
CA VAL A 426 -31.05 -16.97 -4.99
C VAL A 426 -29.55 -17.08 -5.28
N ILE A 427 -28.99 -18.30 -5.30
CA ILE A 427 -27.57 -18.53 -5.58
C ILE A 427 -27.21 -18.02 -6.98
N LEU A 428 -28.05 -18.29 -7.99
CA LEU A 428 -27.83 -17.82 -9.35
C LEU A 428 -27.84 -16.29 -9.42
N TYR A 429 -28.82 -15.64 -8.79
CA TYR A 429 -28.91 -14.18 -8.74
C TYR A 429 -27.71 -13.54 -8.04
N LEU A 430 -27.29 -14.07 -6.89
CA LEU A 430 -26.13 -13.55 -6.16
C LEU A 430 -24.84 -13.72 -6.98
N THR A 431 -24.68 -14.86 -7.64
CA THR A 431 -23.52 -15.12 -8.52
C THR A 431 -23.49 -14.13 -9.69
N ALA A 432 -24.62 -13.97 -10.37
CA ALA A 432 -24.74 -13.02 -11.48
C ALA A 432 -24.52 -11.58 -11.00
N ALA A 433 -25.12 -11.18 -9.88
CA ALA A 433 -24.94 -9.85 -9.30
C ALA A 433 -23.47 -9.56 -8.97
N GLY A 434 -22.74 -10.51 -8.38
CA GLY A 434 -21.30 -10.36 -8.10
C GLY A 434 -20.47 -10.16 -9.38
N LEU A 435 -20.73 -10.96 -10.42
CA LEU A 435 -20.04 -10.83 -11.72
C LEU A 435 -20.35 -9.48 -12.39
N PHE A 436 -21.62 -9.09 -12.45
CA PHE A 436 -22.02 -7.81 -13.04
C PHE A 436 -21.55 -6.62 -12.22
N TYR A 437 -21.48 -6.75 -10.89
CA TYR A 437 -20.92 -5.73 -10.02
C TYR A 437 -19.44 -5.49 -10.33
N GLY A 438 -18.62 -6.55 -10.37
CA GLY A 438 -17.19 -6.42 -10.71
C GLY A 438 -16.98 -5.80 -12.09
N LEU A 439 -17.65 -6.31 -13.12
CA LEU A 439 -17.56 -5.72 -14.45
C LEU A 439 -18.08 -4.27 -14.49
N GLY A 440 -19.18 -4.00 -13.76
CA GLY A 440 -19.81 -2.69 -13.68
C GLY A 440 -18.93 -1.62 -13.04
N THR A 441 -18.20 -1.94 -11.96
CA THR A 441 -17.26 -0.99 -11.34
C THR A 441 -16.12 -0.64 -12.30
N TYR A 442 -15.60 -1.62 -13.04
CA TYR A 442 -14.58 -1.38 -14.06
C TYR A 442 -15.10 -0.51 -15.21
N VAL A 443 -16.28 -0.82 -15.76
CA VAL A 443 -16.90 -0.01 -16.83
C VAL A 443 -17.18 1.41 -16.36
N PHE A 444 -17.64 1.57 -15.12
CA PHE A 444 -17.87 2.88 -14.51
C PHE A 444 -16.58 3.71 -14.43
N VAL A 445 -15.48 3.13 -13.92
CA VAL A 445 -14.17 3.79 -13.88
C VAL A 445 -13.68 4.13 -15.29
N ALA A 446 -13.81 3.20 -16.24
CA ALA A 446 -13.43 3.45 -17.63
C ALA A 446 -14.22 4.61 -18.24
N ALA A 447 -15.54 4.67 -18.00
CA ALA A 447 -16.40 5.75 -18.47
C ALA A 447 -15.98 7.10 -17.87
N ILE A 448 -15.73 7.17 -16.55
CA ILE A 448 -15.26 8.40 -15.90
C ILE A 448 -13.90 8.82 -16.45
N LYS A 449 -12.94 7.89 -16.55
CA LYS A 449 -11.61 8.17 -17.09
C LYS A 449 -11.71 8.82 -18.47
N TRP A 450 -12.50 8.24 -19.37
CA TRP A 450 -12.63 8.76 -20.74
C TRP A 450 -13.42 10.06 -20.81
N ALA A 451 -14.44 10.24 -19.97
CA ALA A 451 -15.25 11.45 -19.94
C ALA A 451 -14.50 12.66 -19.33
N VAL A 452 -13.73 12.44 -18.26
CA VAL A 452 -13.09 13.51 -17.48
C VAL A 452 -11.67 13.78 -17.93
N MET A 453 -10.86 12.72 -18.12
CA MET A 453 -9.42 12.85 -18.38
C MET A 453 -9.08 12.69 -19.86
N GLY A 454 -9.88 11.94 -20.62
CA GLY A 454 -9.60 11.65 -22.02
C GLY A 454 -8.31 10.85 -22.15
N ARG A 455 -7.30 11.41 -22.85
CA ARG A 455 -5.97 10.81 -22.98
C ARG A 455 -4.94 11.56 -22.14
N TYR A 456 -4.22 10.85 -21.28
CA TYR A 456 -3.04 11.38 -20.61
C TYR A 456 -1.92 11.71 -21.60
N ARG A 457 -1.16 12.77 -21.31
CA ARG A 457 -0.02 13.25 -22.11
C ARG A 457 1.05 13.82 -21.19
N LYS A 458 2.30 13.85 -21.65
CA LYS A 458 3.41 14.52 -20.96
C LYS A 458 3.03 15.93 -20.52
N ARG A 459 3.21 16.23 -19.23
CA ARG A 459 2.94 17.56 -18.65
C ARG A 459 3.55 17.70 -17.26
N SER A 460 3.80 18.94 -16.87
CA SER A 460 4.13 19.33 -15.52
C SER A 460 3.05 20.29 -15.02
N VAL A 461 2.34 19.91 -13.96
CA VAL A 461 1.17 20.67 -13.50
C VAL A 461 1.21 20.84 -11.97
N PRO A 462 1.04 22.06 -11.44
CA PRO A 462 1.10 22.29 -10.01
C PRO A 462 -0.11 21.69 -9.28
N MET A 463 0.12 21.23 -8.05
CA MET A 463 -0.81 20.39 -7.28
C MET A 463 -2.19 21.02 -7.06
N TRP A 464 -2.30 22.35 -6.97
CA TRP A 464 -3.60 23.03 -6.78
C TRP A 464 -4.31 23.36 -8.09
N THR A 465 -4.32 22.42 -9.03
CA THR A 465 -5.01 22.54 -10.31
C THR A 465 -6.05 21.43 -10.49
N PRO A 466 -7.15 21.69 -11.24
CA PRO A 466 -8.18 20.69 -11.47
C PRO A 466 -7.67 19.40 -12.10
N PHE A 467 -6.65 19.48 -12.97
CA PHE A 467 -6.07 18.29 -13.60
C PHE A 467 -5.55 17.29 -12.55
N VAL A 468 -4.80 17.77 -11.55
CA VAL A 468 -4.24 16.90 -10.50
C VAL A 468 -5.38 16.29 -9.68
N TRP A 469 -6.34 17.09 -9.22
CA TRP A 469 -7.43 16.59 -8.37
C TRP A 469 -8.33 15.58 -9.07
N LEU A 470 -8.58 15.79 -10.37
CA LEU A 470 -9.38 14.87 -11.18
C LEU A 470 -8.59 13.61 -11.53
N SER A 471 -7.28 13.72 -11.82
CA SER A 471 -6.41 12.55 -12.05
C SER A 471 -6.36 11.67 -10.82
N GLU A 472 -6.04 12.24 -9.65
CA GLU A 472 -6.06 11.55 -8.36
C GLU A 472 -7.44 11.00 -8.02
N GLY A 473 -8.51 11.71 -8.39
CA GLY A 473 -9.89 11.21 -8.25
C GLY A 473 -10.14 9.95 -9.08
N VAL A 474 -9.69 9.90 -10.33
CA VAL A 474 -9.79 8.71 -11.19
C VAL A 474 -8.94 7.57 -10.65
N THR A 475 -7.69 7.84 -10.23
CA THR A 475 -6.81 6.85 -9.60
C THR A 475 -7.48 6.27 -8.35
N ASN A 476 -8.05 7.11 -7.49
CA ASN A 476 -8.71 6.64 -6.28
C ASN A 476 -9.96 5.78 -6.56
N LEU A 477 -10.76 6.12 -7.57
CA LEU A 477 -11.87 5.27 -8.02
C LEU A 477 -11.33 3.94 -8.58
N TYR A 478 -10.28 4.00 -9.40
CA TYR A 478 -9.64 2.82 -9.95
C TYR A 478 -9.15 1.87 -8.85
N GLU A 479 -8.37 2.35 -7.89
CA GLU A 479 -7.83 1.57 -6.78
C GLU A 479 -8.89 1.15 -5.75
N GLY A 480 -9.87 2.02 -5.50
CA GLY A 480 -10.90 1.82 -4.49
C GLY A 480 -12.04 0.89 -4.91
N ILE A 481 -12.40 0.85 -6.21
CA ILE A 481 -13.53 0.02 -6.68
C ILE A 481 -13.21 -0.92 -7.84
N ALA A 482 -12.42 -0.53 -8.84
CA ALA A 482 -12.17 -1.40 -9.99
C ALA A 482 -11.14 -2.47 -9.67
N VAL A 483 -10.06 -2.11 -8.96
CA VAL A 483 -9.01 -3.06 -8.56
C VAL A 483 -9.54 -4.17 -7.64
N PRO A 484 -10.12 -3.90 -6.46
CA PRO A 484 -10.53 -4.95 -5.53
C PRO A 484 -11.67 -5.83 -6.04
N ASN A 485 -12.57 -5.28 -6.87
CA ASN A 485 -13.78 -6.00 -7.30
C ASN A 485 -13.66 -6.62 -8.70
N PHE A 486 -12.65 -6.27 -9.50
CA PHE A 486 -12.49 -6.78 -10.86
C PHE A 486 -11.02 -7.07 -11.21
N LEU A 487 -10.17 -6.04 -11.27
CA LEU A 487 -8.84 -6.18 -11.89
C LEU A 487 -7.88 -7.08 -11.08
N ARG A 488 -8.02 -7.13 -9.75
CA ARG A 488 -7.23 -8.02 -8.90
C ARG A 488 -7.40 -9.49 -9.27
N TYR A 489 -8.61 -9.89 -9.67
CA TYR A 489 -8.91 -11.26 -10.11
C TYR A 489 -8.38 -11.56 -11.52
N LEU A 490 -8.01 -10.54 -12.29
CA LEU A 490 -7.42 -10.70 -13.62
C LEU A 490 -5.88 -10.78 -13.58
N ARG A 491 -5.24 -10.53 -12.44
CA ARG A 491 -3.78 -10.61 -12.29
C ARG A 491 -3.25 -11.98 -12.71
N GLY A 492 -2.14 -11.97 -13.42
CA GLY A 492 -1.52 -13.16 -13.99
C GLY A 492 -2.28 -13.78 -15.17
N THR A 493 -3.44 -13.25 -15.56
CA THR A 493 -4.23 -13.73 -16.70
C THR A 493 -4.03 -12.87 -17.95
N PRO A 494 -4.29 -13.39 -19.15
CA PRO A 494 -4.27 -12.60 -20.39
C PRO A 494 -5.32 -11.47 -20.43
N LEU A 495 -6.29 -11.45 -19.50
CA LEU A 495 -7.39 -10.48 -19.48
C LEU A 495 -6.98 -9.14 -18.88
N LEU A 496 -6.01 -9.11 -17.95
CA LEU A 496 -5.59 -7.85 -17.32
C LEU A 496 -4.96 -6.87 -18.32
N PRO A 497 -4.03 -7.29 -19.20
CA PRO A 497 -3.55 -6.42 -20.30
C PRO A 497 -4.68 -5.83 -21.16
N VAL A 498 -5.71 -6.63 -21.48
CA VAL A 498 -6.85 -6.17 -22.28
C VAL A 498 -7.64 -5.10 -21.54
N ALA A 499 -7.93 -5.32 -20.26
CA ALA A 499 -8.63 -4.34 -19.42
C ALA A 499 -7.84 -3.03 -19.27
N LEU A 500 -6.52 -3.08 -19.12
CA LEU A 500 -5.69 -1.88 -19.01
C LEU A 500 -5.54 -1.15 -20.36
N ASN A 501 -5.49 -1.88 -21.47
CA ASN A 501 -5.48 -1.28 -22.82
C ASN A 501 -6.78 -0.51 -23.11
N LEU A 502 -7.94 -0.99 -22.64
CA LEU A 502 -9.22 -0.27 -22.73
C LEU A 502 -9.25 1.03 -21.91
N LEU A 503 -8.41 1.13 -20.87
CA LEU A 503 -8.19 2.38 -20.12
C LEU A 503 -7.17 3.29 -20.82
N GLY A 504 -6.42 2.83 -21.82
CA GLY A 504 -5.55 3.65 -22.67
C GLY A 504 -4.10 3.18 -22.75
N SER A 505 -3.69 2.20 -21.95
CA SER A 505 -2.33 1.64 -22.01
C SER A 505 -2.03 0.97 -23.34
N ARG A 506 -0.74 0.76 -23.61
CA ARG A 506 -0.26 0.04 -24.80
C ARG A 506 0.55 -1.17 -24.40
N ILE A 507 -0.14 -2.27 -24.16
CA ILE A 507 0.41 -3.51 -23.65
C ILE A 507 0.33 -4.56 -24.76
N GLY A 508 1.49 -5.12 -25.10
CA GLY A 508 1.69 -6.09 -26.17
C GLY A 508 1.08 -7.47 -25.91
N LYS A 509 1.23 -8.37 -26.87
CA LYS A 509 0.73 -9.75 -26.76
C LYS A 509 1.59 -10.56 -25.79
N GLY A 510 0.96 -11.51 -25.09
CA GLY A 510 1.66 -12.44 -24.20
C GLY A 510 2.32 -11.80 -22.98
N VAL A 511 1.98 -10.55 -22.66
CA VAL A 511 2.49 -9.87 -21.46
C VAL A 511 1.88 -10.50 -20.21
N TYR A 512 2.74 -10.83 -19.25
CA TYR A 512 2.34 -11.25 -17.90
C TYR A 512 2.36 -10.05 -16.96
N LEU A 513 1.23 -9.79 -16.27
CA LEU A 513 1.11 -8.71 -15.29
C LEU A 513 0.62 -9.27 -13.97
N ASP A 514 1.48 -9.23 -12.94
CA ASP A 514 1.10 -9.48 -11.55
C ASP A 514 1.00 -8.18 -10.71
N THR A 515 0.68 -7.10 -11.39
CA THR A 515 0.53 -5.75 -10.83
C THR A 515 -0.61 -5.03 -11.53
N THR A 516 -1.31 -4.18 -10.78
CA THR A 516 -2.34 -3.26 -11.29
C THR A 516 -1.92 -1.81 -11.08
N ASP A 517 -0.68 -1.56 -10.67
CA ASP A 517 -0.18 -0.24 -10.29
C ASP A 517 0.14 0.60 -11.55
N ILE A 518 -0.93 1.13 -12.17
CA ILE A 518 -0.90 1.98 -13.36
C ILE A 518 -1.94 3.10 -13.19
N THR A 519 -1.49 4.35 -13.19
CA THR A 519 -2.32 5.54 -12.95
C THR A 519 -2.62 6.31 -14.23
N GLU A 520 -1.60 6.84 -14.91
CA GLU A 520 -1.76 7.55 -16.18
C GLU A 520 -1.69 6.56 -17.34
N PHE A 521 -2.78 5.80 -17.52
CA PHE A 521 -2.85 4.65 -18.43
C PHE A 521 -2.22 4.88 -19.82
N ASP A 522 -2.55 6.00 -20.49
CA ASP A 522 -2.06 6.34 -21.84
C ASP A 522 -0.54 6.61 -21.91
N CYS A 523 0.12 6.75 -20.77
CA CYS A 523 1.55 6.98 -20.66
C CYS A 523 2.36 5.68 -20.60
N VAL A 524 1.73 4.51 -20.40
CA VAL A 524 2.42 3.22 -20.27
C VAL A 524 2.49 2.47 -21.61
N HIS A 525 3.70 2.05 -21.98
CA HIS A 525 3.99 1.18 -23.12
C HIS A 525 4.77 -0.05 -22.64
N ILE A 526 4.25 -1.24 -22.90
CA ILE A 526 4.88 -2.52 -22.55
C ILE A 526 4.89 -3.40 -23.80
N GLY A 527 6.09 -3.80 -24.24
CA GLY A 527 6.27 -4.65 -25.43
C GLY A 527 5.85 -6.10 -25.20
N ASP A 528 5.73 -6.83 -26.31
CA ASP A 528 5.31 -8.23 -26.35
C ASP A 528 6.14 -9.13 -25.43
N TYR A 529 5.47 -10.07 -24.77
CA TYR A 529 6.07 -11.10 -23.90
C TYR A 529 6.90 -10.57 -22.74
N SER A 530 6.68 -9.33 -22.33
CA SER A 530 7.28 -8.77 -21.11
C SER A 530 6.53 -9.24 -19.86
N GLU A 531 7.22 -9.24 -18.73
CA GLU A 531 6.76 -9.81 -17.47
C GLU A 531 6.96 -8.79 -16.36
N LEU A 532 5.86 -8.32 -15.77
CA LEU A 532 5.90 -7.47 -14.58
C LEU A 532 5.45 -8.30 -13.38
N ASN A 533 6.42 -8.68 -12.54
CA ASN A 533 6.16 -9.47 -11.34
C ASN A 533 5.46 -8.64 -10.24
N ALA A 534 5.16 -9.30 -9.11
CA ALA A 534 4.42 -8.70 -8.02
C ALA A 534 5.00 -7.34 -7.59
N LEU A 535 4.11 -6.35 -7.44
CA LEU A 535 4.46 -4.99 -6.98
C LEU A 535 5.43 -4.23 -7.90
N ALA A 536 5.73 -4.75 -9.09
CA ALA A 536 6.44 -3.98 -10.10
C ALA A 536 5.56 -2.81 -10.57
N SER A 537 6.16 -1.66 -10.85
CA SER A 537 5.41 -0.44 -11.18
C SER A 537 6.04 0.37 -12.32
N PRO A 538 5.34 0.55 -13.45
CA PRO A 538 5.66 1.61 -14.40
C PRO A 538 5.13 2.95 -13.84
N GLN A 539 5.98 3.65 -13.08
CA GLN A 539 5.61 4.87 -12.36
C GLN A 539 5.59 6.08 -13.29
N THR A 540 4.39 6.43 -13.75
CA THR A 540 4.16 7.44 -14.81
C THR A 540 4.20 8.88 -14.34
N HIS A 541 4.20 9.13 -13.03
CA HIS A 541 4.38 10.45 -12.47
C HIS A 541 5.16 10.45 -11.16
N LEU A 542 5.71 11.62 -10.81
CA LEU A 542 6.18 11.93 -9.46
C LEU A 542 5.77 13.36 -9.09
N PHE A 543 5.65 13.62 -7.79
CA PHE A 543 5.58 14.97 -7.26
C PHE A 543 6.98 15.49 -6.97
N GLU A 544 7.32 16.62 -7.57
CA GLU A 544 8.56 17.35 -7.33
C GLU A 544 8.16 18.79 -6.94
N ASP A 545 8.42 19.21 -5.70
CA ASP A 545 8.01 20.54 -5.19
C ASP A 545 6.51 20.84 -5.36
N ARG A 546 5.66 19.83 -5.10
CA ARG A 546 4.19 19.93 -5.30
C ARG A 546 3.81 20.25 -6.74
N VAL A 547 4.64 19.83 -7.70
CA VAL A 547 4.31 19.79 -9.12
C VAL A 547 4.28 18.34 -9.55
N MET A 548 3.14 17.90 -10.08
CA MET A 548 2.98 16.58 -10.68
C MET A 548 3.64 16.59 -12.05
N LYS A 549 4.72 15.84 -12.22
CA LYS A 549 5.38 15.61 -13.52
C LYS A 549 4.93 14.27 -14.07
N VAL A 550 4.20 14.29 -15.17
CA VAL A 550 3.71 13.10 -15.89
C VAL A 550 4.49 12.96 -17.19
N ASP A 551 4.98 11.76 -17.49
CA ASP A 551 5.52 11.41 -18.80
C ASP A 551 5.37 9.91 -19.10
N HIS A 552 5.79 9.50 -20.28
CA HIS A 552 5.75 8.13 -20.74
C HIS A 552 6.76 7.23 -20.03
N VAL A 553 6.34 5.99 -19.75
CA VAL A 553 7.22 4.87 -19.39
C VAL A 553 7.23 3.89 -20.55
N ARG A 554 8.41 3.54 -21.07
CA ARG A 554 8.55 2.63 -22.22
C ARG A 554 9.34 1.39 -21.83
N ILE A 555 8.63 0.28 -21.74
CA ILE A 555 9.20 -1.05 -21.50
C ILE A 555 9.15 -1.81 -22.81
N GLY A 556 10.31 -2.30 -23.26
CA GLY A 556 10.48 -3.05 -24.51
C GLY A 556 9.82 -4.43 -24.50
N GLN A 557 10.17 -5.25 -25.49
CA GLN A 557 9.72 -6.63 -25.61
C GLN A 557 10.57 -7.59 -24.78
N ARG A 558 9.96 -8.65 -24.25
CA ARG A 558 10.64 -9.70 -23.48
C ARG A 558 11.46 -9.14 -22.31
N VAL A 559 10.97 -8.05 -21.71
CA VAL A 559 11.58 -7.46 -20.52
C VAL A 559 11.02 -8.16 -19.29
N THR A 560 11.88 -8.58 -18.38
CA THR A 560 11.46 -9.09 -17.07
C THR A 560 11.71 -8.03 -16.01
N MET A 561 10.65 -7.61 -15.32
CA MET A 561 10.72 -6.76 -14.14
C MET A 561 10.53 -7.62 -12.88
N GLY A 562 11.54 -7.66 -12.04
CA GLY A 562 11.52 -8.38 -10.76
C GLY A 562 10.57 -7.75 -9.75
N PRO A 563 10.29 -8.44 -8.64
CA PRO A 563 9.31 -7.97 -7.68
C PRO A 563 9.69 -6.62 -7.08
N ARG A 564 8.69 -5.75 -6.91
CA ARG A 564 8.86 -4.39 -6.35
C ARG A 564 9.88 -3.51 -7.11
N SER A 565 10.16 -3.81 -8.37
CA SER A 565 10.95 -2.92 -9.21
C SER A 565 10.09 -1.78 -9.76
N ALA A 566 10.69 -0.60 -9.94
CA ALA A 566 10.01 0.57 -10.48
C ALA A 566 10.77 1.16 -11.67
N VAL A 567 10.02 1.56 -12.69
CA VAL A 567 10.54 2.31 -13.84
C VAL A 567 9.88 3.68 -13.86
N LEU A 568 10.66 4.72 -13.56
CA LEU A 568 10.15 6.08 -13.47
C LEU A 568 9.81 6.68 -14.83
N TYR A 569 8.97 7.72 -14.81
CA TYR A 569 8.58 8.47 -16.00
C TYR A 569 9.79 8.97 -16.82
N SER A 570 9.62 9.07 -18.13
CA SER A 570 10.66 9.37 -19.13
C SER A 570 11.70 8.26 -19.33
N ALA A 571 11.72 7.19 -18.53
CA ALA A 571 12.68 6.11 -18.70
C ALA A 571 12.31 5.15 -19.84
N VAL A 572 13.33 4.49 -20.38
CA VAL A 572 13.21 3.48 -21.42
C VAL A 572 13.98 2.23 -21.03
N VAL A 573 13.29 1.08 -21.02
CA VAL A 573 13.90 -0.23 -20.83
C VAL A 573 13.85 -0.97 -22.16
N ALA A 574 15.00 -1.21 -22.77
CA ALA A 574 15.07 -1.82 -24.10
C ALA A 574 14.82 -3.34 -24.07
N ASP A 575 14.64 -3.93 -25.25
CA ASP A 575 14.21 -5.31 -25.40
C ASP A 575 15.16 -6.33 -24.74
N ASN A 576 14.58 -7.39 -24.18
CA ASN A 576 15.29 -8.48 -23.50
C ASN A 576 16.11 -8.06 -22.27
N ALA A 577 15.85 -6.87 -21.71
CA ALA A 577 16.46 -6.46 -20.46
C ALA A 577 15.81 -7.17 -19.25
N GLN A 578 16.58 -7.37 -18.19
CA GLN A 578 16.12 -7.94 -16.94
C GLN A 578 16.40 -6.98 -15.79
N LEU A 579 15.39 -6.68 -14.98
CA LEU A 579 15.51 -5.89 -13.76
C LEU A 579 15.29 -6.81 -12.56
N GLY A 580 16.22 -6.84 -11.61
CA GLY A 580 16.11 -7.63 -10.39
C GLY A 580 15.08 -7.08 -9.41
N ALA A 581 14.87 -7.79 -8.30
CA ALA A 581 14.02 -7.34 -7.20
C ALA A 581 14.44 -5.94 -6.68
N LEU A 582 13.44 -5.12 -6.32
CA LEU A 582 13.63 -3.76 -5.78
C LEU A 582 14.57 -2.88 -6.63
N THR A 583 14.55 -3.08 -7.95
CA THR A 583 15.35 -2.26 -8.88
C THR A 583 14.62 -0.95 -9.19
N LEU A 584 15.32 0.18 -9.12
CA LEU A 584 14.78 1.50 -9.46
C LEU A 584 15.46 2.05 -10.70
N VAL A 585 14.76 2.07 -11.84
CA VAL A 585 15.20 2.74 -13.07
C VAL A 585 14.79 4.20 -13.00
N MET A 586 15.78 5.08 -13.06
CA MET A 586 15.65 6.51 -12.81
C MET A 586 14.94 7.25 -13.93
N LYS A 587 14.38 8.42 -13.61
CA LYS A 587 13.73 9.27 -14.61
C LYS A 587 14.68 9.60 -15.75
N GLY A 588 14.23 9.38 -16.99
CA GLY A 588 15.02 9.63 -18.19
C GLY A 588 16.18 8.64 -18.43
N GLU A 589 16.34 7.61 -17.59
CA GLU A 589 17.36 6.58 -17.77
C GLU A 589 17.04 5.66 -18.95
N PHE A 590 18.08 5.16 -19.61
CA PHE A 590 17.99 4.18 -20.69
C PHE A 590 18.71 2.89 -20.30
N ILE A 591 17.94 1.81 -20.13
CA ILE A 591 18.47 0.46 -19.88
C ILE A 591 18.71 -0.24 -21.22
N PRO A 592 19.95 -0.65 -21.55
CA PRO A 592 20.29 -1.29 -22.82
C PRO A 592 19.61 -2.64 -23.05
N ALA A 593 19.46 -3.01 -24.33
CA ALA A 593 18.86 -4.29 -24.70
C ALA A 593 19.75 -5.47 -24.27
N ALA A 594 19.13 -6.62 -24.01
CA ALA A 594 19.81 -7.86 -23.64
C ALA A 594 20.84 -7.69 -22.50
N SER A 595 20.44 -6.97 -21.45
CA SER A 595 21.28 -6.70 -20.29
C SER A 595 20.53 -6.92 -18.99
N SER A 596 21.26 -7.31 -17.94
CA SER A 596 20.71 -7.54 -16.60
C SER A 596 21.14 -6.43 -15.67
N TRP A 597 20.18 -5.92 -14.89
CA TRP A 597 20.35 -4.79 -13.99
C TRP A 597 19.71 -5.10 -12.65
N LYS A 598 20.33 -4.61 -11.59
CA LYS A 598 19.78 -4.69 -10.25
C LYS A 598 20.12 -3.45 -9.44
N GLY A 599 19.27 -3.16 -8.47
CA GLY A 599 19.56 -2.24 -7.40
C GLY A 599 18.75 -0.96 -7.40
N CYS A 600 18.85 -0.23 -6.30
CA CYS A 600 18.15 1.04 -6.09
C CYS A 600 19.21 2.13 -5.83
N PRO A 601 19.65 2.89 -6.84
CA PRO A 601 19.23 2.89 -8.26
C PRO A 601 19.79 1.71 -9.07
N ALA A 602 19.23 1.48 -10.26
CA ALA A 602 19.62 0.40 -11.15
C ALA A 602 21.10 0.48 -11.55
N ALA A 603 21.81 -0.64 -11.46
CA ALA A 603 23.18 -0.79 -11.94
C ALA A 603 23.34 -2.10 -12.73
N PRO A 604 24.29 -2.18 -13.69
CA PRO A 604 24.54 -3.41 -14.43
C PRO A 604 24.93 -4.56 -13.48
N GLU A 605 24.29 -5.70 -13.66
CA GLU A 605 24.67 -6.92 -12.96
C GLU A 605 26.03 -7.40 -13.50
N ARG A 606 27.03 -7.45 -12.62
CA ARG A 606 28.34 -8.00 -12.98
C ARG A 606 28.21 -9.52 -13.08
N ALA A 607 28.62 -10.06 -14.24
CA ALA A 607 28.64 -11.49 -14.54
C ALA A 607 29.58 -12.29 -13.64
#